data_AF-H3G627-F1
#
_entry.id   AF-H3G627-F1
#
_cell.length_a   1.000
_cell.length_b   1.000
_cell.length_c   1.000
_cell.angle_alpha   90.00
_cell.angle_beta   90.00
_cell.angle_gamma   90.00
#
_symmetry.space_group_name_H-M   'P 1'
#
loop_
_entity.id
_entity.type
_entity.pdbx_description
1 polymer ?
#
loop_
_entity_poly.entity_id
_entity_poly.type
_entity_poly.pdbx_seq_one_letter_code
_entity_poly.pdbx_strand_id
1 'polypeptide(L)'
;ESEFASLMNNETWALVPPPKGRCVLQNRWVFVVKYTGSGEIDRFKARLVIKGFLQQYGIDYNEIFSPVIRMEVLRLLLVIAALLDYEVHQLYVKTAFLNGFLSEEIYMAQPEGFAAAGQEHLVCKLLKSLYGLKQA
;
A
#
# COMPACT_ATOMS: atom_id res chain seq x y z
N GLU A 1 15.80 -7.31 -1.07
CA GLU A 1 15.04 -7.95 -2.16
C GLU A 1 13.64 -8.45 -1.80
N SER A 2 13.21 -8.52 -0.53
CA SER A 2 11.90 -9.13 -0.21
C SER A 2 10.68 -8.30 -0.65
N GLU A 3 10.77 -6.97 -0.71
CA GLU A 3 9.60 -6.12 -0.99
C GLU A 3 9.17 -6.24 -2.46
N PHE A 4 10.08 -6.07 -3.43
CA PHE A 4 9.73 -6.19 -4.84
C PHE A 4 9.21 -7.59 -5.20
N ALA A 5 9.86 -8.65 -4.69
CA ALA A 5 9.36 -10.01 -4.85
C ALA A 5 7.95 -10.19 -4.26
N SER A 6 7.69 -9.61 -3.08
CA SER A 6 6.35 -9.61 -2.48
C SER A 6 5.33 -8.88 -3.35
N LEU A 7 5.68 -7.76 -3.96
CA LEU A 7 4.80 -7.00 -4.86
C LEU A 7 4.45 -7.81 -6.12
N MET A 8 5.44 -8.49 -6.70
CA MET A 8 5.24 -9.33 -7.89
C MET A 8 4.41 -10.59 -7.56
N ASN A 9 4.72 -11.27 -6.45
CA ASN A 9 3.95 -12.44 -6.00
C ASN A 9 2.49 -12.11 -5.67
N ASN A 10 2.23 -10.87 -5.28
CA ASN A 10 0.89 -10.38 -5.05
C ASN A 10 0.20 -9.88 -6.32
N GLU A 11 0.83 -9.91 -7.49
CA GLU A 11 0.26 -9.36 -8.73
C GLU A 11 -0.20 -7.90 -8.53
N THR A 12 0.63 -7.09 -7.87
CA THR A 12 0.23 -5.74 -7.44
C THR A 12 -0.14 -4.83 -8.62
N TRP A 13 0.44 -5.06 -9.80
CA TRP A 13 0.14 -4.32 -11.02
C TRP A 13 0.30 -5.18 -12.28
N ALA A 14 -0.28 -4.70 -13.37
CA ALA A 14 -0.03 -5.18 -14.72
C ALA A 14 0.67 -4.10 -15.56
N LEU A 15 1.58 -4.50 -16.46
CA LEU A 15 2.21 -3.57 -17.39
C LEU A 15 1.28 -3.31 -18.57
N VAL A 16 1.02 -2.03 -18.85
CA VAL A 16 0.12 -1.58 -19.93
C VAL A 16 0.70 -0.34 -20.62
N PRO A 17 0.28 -0.04 -21.87
CA PRO A 17 0.61 1.23 -22.49
C PRO A 17 0.09 2.41 -21.66
N PRO A 18 0.78 3.58 -21.70
CA PRO A 18 0.33 4.77 -21.01
C PRO A 18 -1.12 5.13 -21.38
N PRO A 19 -1.99 5.38 -20.40
CA PRO A 19 -3.38 5.69 -20.67
C PRO A 19 -3.52 7.08 -21.32
N LYS A 20 -4.50 7.23 -22.21
CA LYS A 20 -4.85 8.54 -22.79
C LYS A 20 -5.72 9.31 -21.79
N GLY A 21 -5.30 10.51 -21.40
CA GLY A 21 -6.09 11.40 -20.54
C GLY A 21 -6.12 11.05 -19.05
N ARG A 22 -5.29 10.11 -18.59
CA ARG A 22 -5.08 9.79 -17.16
C ARG A 22 -3.66 10.14 -16.74
N CYS A 23 -3.49 10.52 -15.47
CA CYS A 23 -2.17 10.81 -14.92
C CYS A 23 -1.43 9.52 -14.58
N VAL A 24 -0.13 9.48 -14.88
CA VAL A 24 0.77 8.42 -14.42
C VAL A 24 1.47 8.92 -13.17
N LEU A 25 1.14 8.33 -12.02
CA LEU A 25 1.71 8.72 -10.73
C LEU A 25 3.18 8.31 -10.64
N GLN A 26 3.97 9.20 -10.06
CA GLN A 26 5.36 8.89 -9.74
C GLN A 26 5.43 8.09 -8.44
N ASN A 27 6.44 7.24 -8.29
CA ASN A 27 6.71 6.48 -7.07
C ASN A 27 8.12 6.79 -6.55
N ARG A 28 8.45 6.25 -5.37
CA ARG A 28 9.81 6.26 -4.81
C ARG A 28 10.01 5.07 -3.88
N TRP A 29 11.25 4.62 -3.78
CA TRP A 29 11.66 3.72 -2.71
C TRP A 29 11.94 4.50 -1.42
N VAL A 30 11.44 3.99 -0.30
CA VAL A 30 11.71 4.48 1.05
C VAL A 30 12.47 3.39 1.81
N PHE A 31 13.67 3.72 2.26
CA PHE A 31 14.56 2.81 2.97
C PHE A 31 14.60 3.16 4.45
N VAL A 32 14.50 2.15 5.31
CA VAL A 32 14.52 2.27 6.77
C VAL A 32 15.42 1.19 7.34
N VAL A 33 16.40 1.58 8.14
CA VAL A 33 17.17 0.66 8.97
C VAL A 33 16.39 0.42 10.26
N LYS A 34 16.16 -0.85 10.60
CA LYS A 34 15.60 -1.25 11.89
C LYS A 34 16.74 -1.71 12.77
N TYR A 35 16.71 -1.27 14.02
CA TYR A 35 17.66 -1.63 15.05
C TYR A 35 16.99 -2.54 16.07
N THR A 36 17.78 -3.43 16.65
CA THR A 36 17.39 -4.26 17.80
C THR A 36 17.28 -3.38 19.05
N GLY A 37 16.72 -3.93 20.13
CA GLY A 37 16.70 -3.24 21.43
C GLY A 37 18.08 -2.94 22.01
N SER A 38 19.12 -3.65 21.55
CA SER A 38 20.53 -3.42 21.92
C SER A 38 21.22 -2.36 21.06
N GLY A 39 20.55 -1.81 20.03
CA GLY A 39 21.11 -0.80 19.14
C GLY A 39 21.89 -1.36 17.93
N GLU A 40 21.95 -2.68 17.78
CA GLU A 40 22.51 -3.33 16.59
C GLU A 40 21.54 -3.31 15.42
N ILE A 41 22.01 -3.49 14.19
CA ILE A 41 21.13 -3.52 13.01
C ILE A 41 20.34 -4.85 13.00
N ASP A 42 19.02 -4.75 13.12
CA ASP A 42 18.07 -5.87 12.99
C ASP A 42 17.86 -6.22 11.51
N ARG A 43 17.47 -5.22 10.70
CA ARG A 43 17.19 -5.43 9.27
C ARG A 43 17.13 -4.12 8.47
N PHE A 44 17.39 -4.23 7.17
CA PHE A 44 17.11 -3.19 6.19
C PHE A 44 15.73 -3.40 5.58
N LYS A 45 14.87 -2.38 5.65
CA LYS A 45 13.51 -2.41 5.10
C LYS A 45 13.40 -1.43 3.93
N ALA A 46 12.93 -1.90 2.80
CA ALA A 46 12.54 -1.07 1.66
C ALA A 46 11.02 -1.09 1.50
N ARG A 47 10.42 0.02 1.09
CA ARG A 47 9.01 0.14 0.72
C ARG A 47 8.87 0.93 -0.56
N LEU A 48 8.06 0.44 -1.48
CA LEU A 48 7.62 1.23 -2.62
C LEU A 48 6.47 2.12 -2.19
N VAL A 49 6.60 3.43 -2.41
CA VAL A 49 5.60 4.42 -2.01
C VAL A 49 5.23 5.27 -3.21
N ILE A 50 3.94 5.38 -3.48
CA ILE A 50 3.39 6.25 -4.51
C ILE A 50 3.38 7.68 -4.01
N LYS A 51 3.66 8.64 -4.89
CA LYS A 51 3.48 10.06 -4.63
C LYS A 51 2.01 10.45 -4.75
N GLY A 52 1.13 9.89 -3.90
CA GLY A 52 -0.31 10.10 -4.01
C GLY A 52 -0.79 11.52 -3.67
N PHE A 53 0.10 12.41 -3.20
CA PHE A 53 -0.19 13.85 -3.17
C PHE A 53 -0.42 14.43 -4.58
N LEU A 54 0.02 13.73 -5.64
CA LEU A 54 -0.23 14.09 -7.03
C LEU A 54 -1.60 13.60 -7.54
N GLN A 55 -2.35 12.81 -6.76
CA GLN A 55 -3.68 12.33 -7.13
C GLN A 55 -4.71 13.45 -7.15
N GLN A 56 -5.59 13.42 -8.14
CA GLN A 56 -6.67 14.38 -8.33
C GLN A 56 -8.02 13.80 -7.89
N TYR A 57 -8.74 14.57 -7.07
CA TYR A 57 -10.08 14.21 -6.62
C TYR A 57 -11.05 14.14 -7.81
N GLY A 58 -11.91 13.12 -7.85
CA GLY A 58 -12.84 12.88 -8.96
C GLY A 58 -12.22 12.23 -10.19
N ILE A 59 -10.90 11.96 -10.18
CA ILE A 59 -10.18 11.26 -11.25
C ILE A 59 -9.50 10.00 -10.68
N ASP A 60 -8.61 10.20 -9.71
CA ASP A 60 -7.77 9.14 -9.14
C ASP A 60 -8.33 8.59 -7.81
N TYR A 61 -9.24 9.32 -7.17
CA TYR A 61 -9.95 8.90 -5.96
C TYR A 61 -11.24 9.71 -5.80
N ASN A 62 -12.27 9.06 -5.27
CA ASN A 62 -13.53 9.72 -4.92
C ASN A 62 -13.71 9.89 -3.40
N GLU A 63 -13.00 9.11 -2.59
CA GLU A 63 -13.02 9.18 -1.13
C GLU A 63 -11.62 8.96 -0.57
N ILE A 64 -11.33 9.58 0.58
CA ILE A 64 -10.08 9.37 1.34
C ILE A 64 -10.40 8.38 2.46
N PHE A 65 -10.74 7.14 2.11
CA PHE A 65 -11.12 6.15 3.11
C PHE A 65 -9.85 5.45 3.63
N SER A 66 -9.40 5.83 4.82
CA SER A 66 -8.52 4.99 5.63
C SER A 66 -9.40 4.32 6.69
N PRO A 67 -9.48 2.98 6.75
CA PRO A 67 -10.36 2.27 7.68
C PRO A 67 -9.78 2.34 9.11
N VAL A 68 -9.81 3.52 9.72
CA VAL A 68 -9.43 3.73 11.11
C VAL A 68 -10.68 3.56 11.96
N ILE A 69 -10.71 2.50 12.76
CA ILE A 69 -11.78 2.30 13.74
C ILE A 69 -11.76 3.47 14.74
N ARG A 70 -12.94 4.00 15.04
CA ARG A 70 -13.12 5.00 16.09
C ARG A 70 -12.82 4.35 17.45
N MET A 71 -12.06 5.04 18.30
CA MET A 71 -11.68 4.52 19.61
C MET A 71 -12.89 4.26 20.52
N GLU A 72 -13.98 5.01 20.34
CA GLU A 72 -15.23 4.80 21.05
C GLU A 72 -15.85 3.43 20.72
N VAL A 73 -15.85 3.06 19.44
CA VAL A 73 -16.37 1.77 18.96
C VAL A 73 -15.49 0.62 19.44
N LEU A 74 -14.17 0.78 19.39
CA LEU A 74 -13.23 -0.22 19.91
C LEU A 74 -13.43 -0.44 21.41
N ARG A 75 -13.54 0.64 22.20
CA ARG A 75 -13.80 0.56 23.64
C ARG A 75 -15.13 -0.13 23.94
N LEU A 76 -16.18 0.21 23.21
CA LEU A 76 -17.49 -0.44 23.35
C LEU A 76 -17.40 -1.95 23.09
N LEU A 77 -16.72 -2.37 22.01
CA LEU A 77 -16.47 -3.78 21.70
C LEU A 77 -15.72 -4.50 22.81
N LEU A 78 -14.68 -3.88 23.37
CA LEU A 78 -13.91 -4.46 24.48
C LEU A 78 -14.73 -4.57 25.77
N VAL A 79 -15.59 -3.59 26.06
CA VAL A 79 -16.51 -3.64 27.21
C VAL A 79 -17.51 -4.77 27.04
N ILE A 80 -18.09 -4.93 25.86
CA ILE A 80 -19.01 -6.04 25.56
C ILE A 80 -18.29 -7.39 25.71
N ALA A 81 -17.08 -7.52 25.17
CA ALA A 81 -16.28 -8.74 25.31
C ALA A 81 -16.00 -9.06 26.79
N ALA A 82 -15.63 -8.06 27.59
CA ALA A 82 -15.40 -8.26 29.03
C ALA A 82 -16.67 -8.63 29.80
N LEU A 83 -17.83 -8.05 29.47
CA LEU A 83 -19.11 -8.37 30.12
C LEU A 83 -19.60 -9.78 29.79
N LEU A 84 -19.29 -10.27 28.60
CA LEU A 84 -19.68 -11.60 28.12
C LEU A 84 -18.60 -12.67 28.37
N ASP A 85 -17.51 -12.31 29.04
CA ASP A 85 -16.35 -13.18 29.29
C ASP A 85 -15.76 -13.79 28.01
N TYR A 86 -15.67 -12.98 26.95
CA TYR A 86 -15.09 -13.37 25.66
C TYR A 86 -13.60 -13.08 25.59
N GLU A 87 -12.87 -14.01 25.00
CA GLU A 87 -11.46 -13.85 24.68
C GLU A 87 -11.29 -12.99 23.42
N VAL A 88 -10.42 -11.98 23.48
CA VAL A 88 -10.13 -11.08 22.36
C VAL A 88 -8.78 -11.44 21.76
N HIS A 89 -8.78 -11.83 20.50
CA HIS A 89 -7.55 -12.09 19.74
C HIS A 89 -7.29 -10.96 18.74
N GLN A 90 -6.06 -10.45 18.72
CA GLN A 90 -5.62 -9.46 17.73
C GLN A 90 -4.76 -10.14 16.67
N LEU A 91 -5.10 -9.95 15.40
CA LEU A 91 -4.32 -10.44 14.27
C LEU A 91 -3.73 -9.27 13.48
N TYR A 92 -2.41 -9.26 13.34
CA TYR A 92 -1.71 -8.29 12.51
C TYR A 92 -1.46 -8.89 11.11
N VAL A 93 -2.23 -8.44 10.13
CA VAL A 93 -2.02 -8.83 8.73
C VAL A 93 -0.81 -8.06 8.18
N LYS A 94 0.27 -8.79 7.86
CA LYS A 94 1.37 -8.22 7.07
C LYS A 94 0.82 -7.81 5.71
N THR A 95 1.23 -6.63 5.23
CA THR A 95 0.80 -6.06 3.95
C THR A 95 -0.72 -5.93 3.76
N ALA A 96 -1.45 -5.52 4.80
CA ALA A 96 -2.90 -5.33 4.75
C ALA A 96 -3.37 -4.45 3.57
N PHE A 97 -2.58 -3.44 3.18
CA PHE A 97 -2.86 -2.58 2.02
C PHE A 97 -2.87 -3.35 0.68
N LEU A 98 -2.07 -4.40 0.51
CA LEU A 98 -2.10 -5.24 -0.70
C LEU A 98 -3.38 -6.08 -0.82
N ASN A 99 -4.21 -6.15 0.23
CA ASN A 99 -5.49 -6.84 0.21
C ASN A 99 -6.68 -5.89 -0.04
N GLY A 100 -6.44 -4.57 -0.10
CA GLY A 100 -7.47 -3.61 -0.47
C GLY A 100 -7.70 -3.63 -1.98
N PHE A 101 -8.93 -3.95 -2.40
CA PHE A 101 -9.35 -3.76 -3.79
C PHE A 101 -9.37 -2.28 -4.12
N LEU A 102 -8.74 -1.90 -5.24
CA LEU A 102 -8.86 -0.57 -5.82
C LEU A 102 -10.09 -0.54 -6.73
N SER A 103 -11.08 0.28 -6.38
CA SER A 103 -12.21 0.60 -7.27
C SER A 103 -11.80 1.50 -8.43
N GLU A 104 -10.77 2.32 -8.22
CA GLU A 104 -10.29 3.33 -9.15
C GLU A 104 -9.16 2.79 -10.03
N GLU A 105 -9.15 3.22 -11.30
CA GLU A 105 -8.05 2.94 -12.21
C GLU A 105 -6.88 3.89 -11.96
N ILE A 106 -5.83 3.34 -11.34
CA ILE A 106 -4.62 4.10 -11.00
C ILE A 106 -3.42 3.55 -11.75
N TYR A 107 -2.64 4.46 -12.29
CA TYR A 107 -1.43 4.16 -13.04
C TYR A 107 -0.23 4.76 -12.33
N MET A 108 0.86 4.02 -12.27
CA MET A 108 2.14 4.53 -11.80
C MET A 108 3.27 4.24 -12.79
N ALA A 109 4.30 5.07 -12.76
CA ALA A 109 5.56 4.76 -13.45
C ALA A 109 6.15 3.44 -12.90
N GLN A 110 6.95 2.75 -13.70
CA GLN A 110 7.67 1.58 -13.20
C GLN A 110 8.62 1.99 -12.06
N PRO A 111 8.87 1.14 -11.06
CA PRO A 111 9.80 1.46 -9.98
C PRO A 111 11.22 1.64 -10.52
N GLU A 112 11.91 2.68 -10.06
CA GLU A 112 13.31 2.93 -10.43
C GLU A 112 14.18 1.71 -10.09
N GLY A 113 15.02 1.29 -11.04
CA GLY A 113 15.86 0.09 -10.93
C GLY A 113 15.16 -1.24 -11.20
N PHE A 114 13.84 -1.25 -11.45
CA PHE A 114 13.04 -2.46 -11.71
C PHE A 114 12.15 -2.34 -12.96
N ALA A 115 12.51 -1.48 -13.91
CA ALA A 115 11.83 -1.40 -15.19
C ALA A 115 12.05 -2.70 -16.00
N ALA A 116 10.99 -3.19 -16.64
CA ALA A 116 11.06 -4.38 -17.50
C ALA A 116 11.84 -4.07 -18.78
N ALA A 117 12.89 -4.85 -19.04
CA ALA A 117 13.77 -4.67 -20.19
C ALA A 117 12.99 -4.76 -21.52
N GLY A 118 13.14 -3.76 -22.38
CA GLY A 118 12.41 -3.63 -23.65
C GLY A 118 10.96 -3.16 -23.52
N GLN A 119 10.50 -2.91 -22.30
CA GLN A 119 9.15 -2.45 -21.96
C GLN A 119 9.19 -1.19 -21.08
N GLU A 120 10.28 -0.42 -21.13
CA GLU A 120 10.49 0.76 -20.28
C GLU A 120 9.45 1.86 -20.52
N HIS A 121 8.82 1.86 -21.70
CA HIS A 121 7.76 2.79 -22.09
C HIS A 121 6.38 2.42 -21.50
N LEU A 122 6.22 1.21 -20.95
CA LEU A 122 4.98 0.79 -20.31
C LEU A 122 4.87 1.35 -18.89
N VAL A 123 3.64 1.38 -18.37
CA VAL A 123 3.32 1.84 -17.02
C VAL A 123 2.64 0.73 -16.24
N CYS A 124 2.69 0.81 -14.91
CA CYS A 124 2.04 -0.12 -14.01
C CYS A 124 0.58 0.31 -13.79
N LYS A 125 -0.39 -0.46 -14.27
CA LYS A 125 -1.79 -0.36 -13.84
C LYS A 125 -1.94 -1.11 -12.52
N LEU A 126 -2.28 -0.39 -11.45
CA LEU A 126 -2.40 -0.98 -10.12
C LEU A 126 -3.64 -1.87 -10.04
N LEU A 127 -3.44 -3.08 -9.53
CA LEU A 127 -4.50 -4.04 -9.20
C LEU A 127 -4.76 -4.07 -7.69
N LYS A 128 -3.75 -3.70 -6.90
CA LYS A 128 -3.79 -3.66 -5.44
C LYS A 128 -3.33 -2.30 -4.94
N SER A 129 -3.87 -1.89 -3.78
CA SER A 129 -3.47 -0.65 -3.14
C SER A 129 -2.00 -0.66 -2.73
N LEU A 130 -1.36 0.51 -2.73
CA LEU A 130 0.05 0.72 -2.41
C LEU A 130 0.18 1.88 -1.42
N TYR A 131 1.27 1.89 -0.65
CA TYR A 131 1.56 3.00 0.27
C TYR A 131 1.56 4.34 -0.44
N GLY A 132 1.00 5.35 0.22
CA GLY A 132 1.05 6.74 -0.25
C GLY A 132 -0.08 7.14 -1.19
N LEU A 133 -0.96 6.20 -1.58
CA LEU A 133 -2.26 6.55 -2.17
C LEU A 133 -3.14 7.23 -1.11
N LYS A 134 -4.01 8.14 -1.54
CA LYS A 134 -4.93 8.87 -0.66
C LYS A 134 -6.02 7.99 -0.05
N GLN A 135 -6.36 6.89 -0.72
CA GLN A 135 -7.39 5.93 -0.32
C GLN A 135 -6.82 4.61 0.23
N ALA A 136 -5.55 4.62 0.67
CA ALA A 136 -4.84 3.46 1.23
C ALA A 136 -4.64 3.55 2.74
#